data_AF-A0A929W5D5-F1
#
_entry.id   AF-A0A929W5D5-F1
#
_cell.length_a   1.000
_cell.length_b   1.000
_cell.length_c   1.000
_cell.angle_alpha   90.00
_cell.angle_beta   90.00
_cell.angle_gamma   90.00
#
_symmetry.space_group_name_H-M   'P 1'
#
loop_
_entity.id
_entity.type
_entity.pdbx_description
1 polymer ?
#
loop_
_entity_poly.entity_id
_entity_poly.type
_entity_poly.pdbx_seq_one_letter_code
_entity_poly.pdbx_strand_id
1 'polypeptide(L)'
;DWGEAGRTYRQFCYDRQNGDVSIISQRKGGETVIDARSIRRADRLRVIERVMGRVPREEHRPLYTVDMDREAEAFFAAYEKADGGRLSEETVRQLTAKASIFNALREGLARQTERRAASGSKLRKGAYWQTMLRWHTDECRRSAETYGVAVPEYTNARSLERAFRAYVAEGYAALLPRNMGNDAARKVSRRAENLIVALWRTNDKPFAARVHELYMEFAAGDTELFDRETGEVFRPEDYRYKGRPQAVSCSTIRRYLKNVVNETAVYADRNGQFDYANSQRPKHVRHNGRFALSKISMDDAVLSRKSTRGWVAKYLCVDVVSGYWFRPAYTVGTPTLDTVMESFRNVFCELTELGLPMPAELEVEHHLMQNIDWLPEAFQFVRFCSSPTEKRAEHNIRSLKWGTSKKQGHMRGRWYGKAEAFKSVRNKVHGDFIDPTFQPQTIIADDLADIELHNNELHPRQKEFPGLTRREVLLKHANPTLRPIAPERLYKHIGNVTETTIRNNDYVRVASAEFALADFDMLSRLQPNDRRVTAYWLPLEDGSVPCVYLYQ
;
A
#
# COMPACT_ATOMS: atom_id res chain seq x y z
N ASP A 1 -8.46 -61.64 51.82
CA ASP A 1 -8.26 -61.83 50.36
C ASP A 1 -7.97 -63.27 49.93
N TRP A 2 -6.72 -63.73 49.92
CA TRP A 2 -6.38 -65.10 49.45
C TRP A 2 -7.07 -66.19 50.29
N GLY A 3 -7.03 -66.04 51.62
CA GLY A 3 -7.72 -66.91 52.57
C GLY A 3 -9.26 -66.81 52.47
N GLU A 4 -9.78 -65.59 52.40
CA GLU A 4 -11.23 -65.33 52.25
C GLU A 4 -11.81 -65.87 50.95
N ALA A 5 -11.00 -65.96 49.89
CA ALA A 5 -11.35 -66.63 48.64
C ALA A 5 -11.33 -68.18 48.75
N GLY A 6 -11.24 -68.73 49.97
CA GLY A 6 -11.24 -70.17 50.24
C GLY A 6 -9.94 -70.88 49.88
N ARG A 7 -8.83 -70.14 49.72
CA ARG A 7 -7.51 -70.71 49.38
C ARG A 7 -6.64 -70.83 50.61
N THR A 8 -5.87 -71.93 50.69
CA THR A 8 -5.05 -72.20 51.87
C THR A 8 -3.70 -71.49 51.78
N TYR A 9 -3.10 -71.22 52.95
CA TYR A 9 -1.74 -70.67 53.03
C TYR A 9 -0.71 -71.58 52.32
N ARG A 10 -0.93 -72.91 52.35
CA ARG A 10 -0.10 -73.88 51.63
C ARG A 10 -0.16 -73.69 50.10
N GLN A 11 -1.34 -73.38 49.56
CA GLN A 11 -1.48 -73.05 48.13
C GLN A 11 -0.74 -71.76 47.78
N PHE A 12 -0.81 -70.74 48.66
CA PHE A 12 -0.04 -69.51 48.46
C PHE A 12 1.48 -69.77 48.46
N CYS A 13 2.01 -70.55 49.41
CA CYS A 13 3.43 -70.88 49.45
C CYS A 13 3.87 -71.67 48.21
N TYR A 14 3.04 -72.61 47.74
CA TYR A 14 3.31 -73.39 46.54
C TYR A 14 3.31 -72.52 45.28
N ASP A 15 2.30 -71.68 45.10
CA ASP A 15 2.19 -70.81 43.93
C ASP A 15 3.29 -69.72 43.94
N ARG A 16 3.72 -69.25 45.13
CA ARG A 16 4.90 -68.39 45.30
C ARG A 16 6.20 -69.09 44.89
N GLN A 17 6.44 -70.31 45.36
CA GLN A 17 7.67 -71.06 45.05
C GLN A 17 7.82 -71.33 43.55
N ASN A 18 6.71 -71.55 42.85
CA ASN A 18 6.69 -71.77 41.40
C ASN A 18 6.72 -70.48 40.57
N GLY A 19 6.76 -69.30 41.21
CA GLY A 19 6.73 -68.00 40.51
C GLY A 19 5.38 -67.70 39.86
N ASP A 20 4.31 -68.36 40.30
CA ASP A 20 2.95 -68.16 39.80
C ASP A 20 2.24 -66.99 40.51
N VAL A 21 2.80 -66.44 41.58
CA VAL A 21 2.33 -65.24 42.28
C VAL A 21 3.51 -64.43 42.81
N SER A 22 3.50 -63.13 42.54
CA SER A 22 4.47 -62.14 43.02
C SER A 22 3.97 -61.42 44.26
N ILE A 23 4.88 -61.20 45.22
CA ILE A 23 4.62 -60.45 46.44
C ILE A 23 5.08 -59.00 46.25
N ILE A 24 4.21 -58.04 46.56
CA ILE A 24 4.54 -56.61 46.54
C ILE A 24 5.16 -56.21 47.89
N SER A 25 4.61 -56.67 49.01
CA SER A 25 5.18 -56.42 50.34
C SER A 25 4.80 -57.50 51.35
N GLN A 26 5.69 -57.75 52.33
CA GLN A 26 5.44 -58.63 53.47
C GLN A 26 5.45 -57.81 54.76
N ARG A 27 4.35 -57.81 55.52
CA ARG A 27 4.30 -57.22 56.87
C ARG A 27 4.35 -58.32 57.93
N LYS A 28 5.02 -58.05 59.06
CA LYS A 28 4.99 -58.94 60.23
C LYS A 28 3.57 -58.97 60.79
N GLY A 29 2.95 -60.15 60.84
CA GLY A 29 1.57 -60.34 61.34
C GLY A 29 0.62 -61.10 60.39
N GLY A 30 1.08 -61.52 59.21
CA GLY A 30 0.25 -62.33 58.29
C GLY A 30 -0.41 -61.54 57.15
N GLU A 31 -0.29 -60.21 57.14
CA GLU A 31 -0.71 -59.36 56.03
C GLU A 31 0.36 -59.33 54.93
N THR A 32 0.21 -60.20 53.93
CA THR A 32 1.05 -60.20 52.73
C THR A 32 0.27 -59.60 51.56
N VAL A 33 0.82 -58.56 50.92
CA VAL A 33 0.22 -57.93 49.73
C VAL A 33 0.80 -58.59 48.49
N ILE A 34 -0.07 -59.15 47.66
CA ILE A 34 0.28 -59.84 46.40
C ILE A 34 -0.17 -59.02 45.19
N ASP A 35 0.58 -59.08 44.08
CA ASP A 35 0.13 -58.48 42.82
C ASP A 35 -0.88 -59.43 42.16
N ALA A 36 -2.17 -59.07 42.17
CA ALA A 36 -3.21 -59.90 41.56
C ALA A 36 -2.99 -60.13 40.05
N ARG A 37 -2.29 -59.24 39.34
CA ARG A 37 -1.95 -59.38 37.90
C ARG A 37 -0.85 -60.41 37.66
N SER A 38 -0.06 -60.73 38.69
CA SER A 38 1.00 -61.72 38.60
C SER A 38 0.52 -63.17 38.73
N ILE A 39 -0.76 -63.38 39.10
CA ILE A 39 -1.33 -64.71 39.31
C ILE A 39 -1.47 -65.44 37.97
N ARG A 40 -0.56 -66.37 37.69
CA ARG A 40 -0.52 -67.11 36.41
C ARG A 40 -1.54 -68.23 36.31
N ARG A 41 -1.93 -68.81 37.44
CA ARG A 41 -2.88 -69.93 37.48
C ARG A 41 -4.31 -69.42 37.34
N ALA A 42 -4.94 -69.74 36.21
CA ALA A 42 -6.28 -69.27 35.87
C ALA A 42 -7.36 -69.69 36.89
N ASP A 43 -7.21 -70.85 37.53
CA ASP A 43 -8.13 -71.34 38.57
C ASP A 43 -8.00 -70.57 39.90
N ARG A 44 -6.81 -70.02 40.20
CA ARG A 44 -6.58 -69.14 41.35
C ARG A 44 -7.16 -67.76 41.10
N LEU A 45 -6.86 -67.19 39.94
CA LEU A 45 -7.32 -65.86 39.53
C LEU A 45 -8.85 -65.80 39.47
N ARG A 46 -9.52 -66.78 38.85
CA ARG A 46 -10.99 -66.82 38.76
C ARG A 46 -11.71 -66.81 40.10
N VAL A 47 -11.13 -67.45 41.12
CA VAL A 47 -11.75 -67.53 42.44
C VAL A 47 -11.56 -66.23 43.22
N ILE A 48 -10.39 -65.60 43.08
CA ILE A 48 -10.13 -64.27 43.65
C ILE A 48 -11.00 -63.21 42.98
N GLU A 49 -11.15 -63.25 41.65
CA GLU A 49 -12.01 -62.34 40.90
C GLU A 49 -13.51 -62.48 41.25
N ARG A 50 -13.95 -63.66 41.68
CA ARG A 50 -15.33 -63.90 42.12
C ARG A 50 -15.64 -63.21 43.45
N VAL A 51 -14.65 -63.13 44.35
CA VAL A 51 -14.84 -62.56 45.70
C VAL A 51 -14.52 -61.07 45.72
N MET A 52 -13.52 -60.62 44.96
CA MET A 52 -12.98 -59.26 45.03
C MET A 52 -13.27 -58.40 43.79
N GLY A 53 -13.90 -58.96 42.75
CA GLY A 53 -14.12 -58.29 41.46
C GLY A 53 -13.00 -58.56 40.45
N ARG A 54 -13.29 -58.31 39.16
CA ARG A 54 -12.33 -58.56 38.07
C ARG A 54 -11.06 -57.73 38.24
N VAL A 55 -9.89 -58.36 38.04
CA VAL A 55 -8.62 -57.63 38.03
C VAL A 55 -8.61 -56.72 36.80
N PRO A 56 -8.38 -55.40 36.95
CA PRO A 56 -8.32 -54.47 35.82
C PRO A 56 -7.23 -54.92 34.82
N ARG A 57 -7.62 -55.13 33.56
CA ARG A 57 -6.68 -55.37 32.46
C ARG A 57 -6.39 -54.03 31.79
N GLU A 58 -5.11 -53.73 31.52
CA GLU A 58 -4.73 -52.52 30.78
C GLU A 58 -5.49 -52.43 29.46
N GLU A 59 -6.18 -51.30 29.23
CA GLU A 59 -6.80 -51.01 27.95
C GLU A 59 -5.72 -50.93 26.86
N HIS A 60 -5.89 -51.71 25.80
CA HIS A 60 -5.01 -51.70 24.64
C HIS A 60 -5.11 -50.36 23.91
N ARG A 61 -4.20 -49.42 24.19
CA ARG A 61 -3.99 -48.27 23.30
C ARG A 61 -3.54 -48.78 21.92
N PRO A 62 -4.14 -48.30 20.80
CA PRO A 62 -3.67 -48.63 19.46
C PRO A 62 -2.18 -48.31 19.32
N LEU A 63 -1.43 -49.19 18.64
CA LEU A 63 0.03 -49.03 18.53
C LEU A 63 0.43 -47.81 17.69
N TYR A 64 -0.47 -47.36 16.82
CA TYR A 64 -0.32 -46.19 15.95
C TYR A 64 -1.60 -45.39 16.03
N THR A 65 -1.52 -44.17 16.58
CA THR A 65 -2.62 -43.23 16.67
C THR A 65 -2.14 -41.94 16.05
N VAL A 66 -2.86 -41.43 15.04
CA VAL A 66 -2.51 -40.18 14.36
C VAL A 66 -3.24 -39.04 15.04
N ASP A 67 -2.50 -38.29 15.85
CA ASP A 67 -2.97 -37.05 16.45
C ASP A 67 -2.47 -35.85 15.64
N MET A 68 -3.27 -34.78 15.61
CA MET A 68 -2.93 -33.57 14.88
C MET A 68 -1.76 -32.84 15.54
N ASP A 69 -0.65 -32.69 14.80
CA ASP A 69 0.53 -31.98 15.22
C ASP A 69 0.36 -30.45 15.05
N ARG A 70 0.01 -29.78 16.15
CA ARG A 70 -0.14 -28.31 16.19
C ARG A 70 1.19 -27.58 16.03
N GLU A 71 2.32 -28.20 16.40
CA GLU A 71 3.65 -27.61 16.20
C GLU A 71 4.04 -27.63 14.73
N ALA A 72 3.71 -28.72 14.01
CA ALA A 72 3.85 -28.80 12.57
C ALA A 72 2.99 -27.75 11.85
N GLU A 73 1.74 -27.58 12.26
CA GLU A 73 0.85 -26.55 11.69
C GLU A 73 1.44 -25.15 11.87
N ALA A 74 1.86 -24.80 13.09
CA ALA A 74 2.50 -23.52 13.37
C ALA A 74 3.78 -23.32 12.56
N PHE A 75 4.62 -24.34 12.44
CA PHE A 75 5.85 -24.31 11.66
C PHE A 75 5.58 -24.03 10.17
N PHE A 76 4.65 -24.77 9.55
CA PHE A 76 4.36 -24.61 8.12
C PHE A 76 3.57 -23.32 7.82
N ALA A 77 2.70 -22.87 8.74
CA ALA A 77 1.98 -21.60 8.61
C ALA A 77 2.92 -20.38 8.71
N ALA A 78 3.97 -20.49 9.52
CA ALA A 78 5.01 -19.46 9.68
C ALA A 78 6.12 -19.54 8.61
N TYR A 79 6.17 -20.60 7.81
CA TYR A 79 7.22 -20.78 6.82
C TYR A 79 7.15 -19.74 5.70
N GLU A 80 8.28 -19.05 5.51
CA GLU A 80 8.47 -18.05 4.46
C GLU A 80 9.34 -18.64 3.35
N LYS A 81 8.83 -18.59 2.11
CA LYS A 81 9.59 -18.97 0.92
C LYS A 81 10.68 -17.93 0.64
N ALA A 82 11.64 -18.30 -0.22
CA ALA A 82 12.70 -17.38 -0.64
C ALA A 82 12.21 -16.09 -1.34
N ASP A 83 10.96 -16.07 -1.84
CA ASP A 83 10.32 -14.91 -2.45
C ASP A 83 9.50 -14.04 -1.46
N GLY A 84 9.57 -14.36 -0.15
CA GLY A 84 8.79 -13.71 0.90
C GLY A 84 7.34 -14.18 0.99
N GLY A 85 6.91 -15.08 0.10
CA GLY A 85 5.57 -15.64 0.10
C GLY A 85 5.40 -16.74 1.15
N ARG A 86 4.20 -16.86 1.71
CA ARG A 86 3.83 -17.97 2.59
C ARG A 86 3.35 -19.20 1.80
N LEU A 87 3.30 -20.35 2.46
CA LEU A 87 2.62 -21.55 1.93
C LEU A 87 1.11 -21.30 1.83
N SER A 88 0.44 -21.94 0.86
CA SER A 88 -1.03 -21.89 0.83
C SER A 88 -1.61 -22.71 1.99
N GLU A 89 -2.78 -22.34 2.48
CA GLU A 89 -3.46 -23.07 3.57
C GLU A 89 -3.63 -24.56 3.25
N GLU A 90 -3.92 -24.90 1.99
CA GLU A 90 -4.00 -26.29 1.54
C GLU A 90 -2.66 -27.03 1.68
N THR A 91 -1.55 -26.38 1.30
CA THR A 91 -0.20 -26.96 1.45
C THR A 91 0.18 -27.12 2.92
N VAL A 92 -0.16 -26.14 3.76
CA VAL A 92 0.04 -26.20 5.22
C VAL A 92 -0.70 -27.40 5.80
N ARG A 93 -1.99 -27.57 5.48
CA ARG A 93 -2.79 -28.72 5.95
C ARG A 93 -2.21 -30.05 5.48
N GLN A 94 -1.75 -30.14 4.23
CA GLN A 94 -1.17 -31.35 3.68
C GLN A 94 0.16 -31.73 4.36
N LEU A 95 1.04 -30.75 4.61
CA LEU A 95 2.32 -30.99 5.29
C LEU A 95 2.11 -31.31 6.77
N THR A 96 1.15 -30.65 7.42
CA THR A 96 0.74 -30.94 8.81
C THR A 96 0.23 -32.38 8.93
N ALA A 97 -0.69 -32.79 8.06
CA ALA A 97 -1.19 -34.17 8.04
C ALA A 97 -0.07 -35.18 7.85
N LYS A 98 0.89 -34.90 6.96
CA LYS A 98 2.05 -35.76 6.72
C LYS A 98 2.96 -35.85 7.96
N ALA A 99 3.20 -34.74 8.65
CA ALA A 99 3.97 -34.70 9.89
C ALA A 99 3.28 -35.51 11.00
N SER A 100 1.97 -35.34 11.19
CA SER A 100 1.16 -36.12 12.14
C SER A 100 1.27 -37.63 11.90
N ILE A 101 1.15 -38.07 10.64
CA ILE A 101 1.28 -39.49 10.26
C ILE A 101 2.70 -40.00 10.58
N PHE A 102 3.73 -39.20 10.31
CA PHE A 102 5.12 -39.57 10.57
C PHE A 102 5.45 -39.59 12.07
N ASN A 103 4.86 -38.72 12.87
CA ASN A 103 4.98 -38.75 14.33
C ASN A 103 4.34 -40.00 14.92
N ALA A 104 3.13 -40.34 14.46
CA ALA A 104 2.46 -41.58 14.85
C ALA A 104 3.29 -42.82 14.49
N LEU A 105 3.91 -42.82 13.31
CA LEU A 105 4.81 -43.88 12.87
C LEU A 105 6.07 -43.97 13.74
N ARG A 106 6.62 -42.81 14.17
CA ARG A 106 7.78 -42.72 15.06
C ARG A 106 7.48 -43.30 16.44
N GLU A 107 6.36 -42.89 17.04
CA GLU A 107 5.94 -43.39 18.35
C GLU A 107 5.59 -44.87 18.33
N GLY A 108 4.89 -45.32 17.29
CA GLY A 108 4.54 -46.73 17.15
C GLY A 108 5.77 -47.61 16.89
N LEU A 109 6.76 -47.13 16.13
CA LEU A 109 8.04 -47.81 15.95
C LEU A 109 8.81 -47.96 17.28
N ALA A 110 8.86 -46.90 18.09
CA ALA A 110 9.49 -46.93 19.41
C ALA A 110 8.81 -47.98 20.31
N ARG A 111 7.49 -47.89 20.46
CA ARG A 111 6.68 -48.85 21.24
C ARG A 111 6.83 -50.28 20.77
N GLN A 112 6.87 -50.52 19.46
CA GLN A 112 7.03 -51.87 18.92
C GLN A 112 8.44 -52.43 19.18
N THR A 113 9.45 -51.57 19.11
CA THR A 113 10.85 -51.95 19.36
C THR A 113 11.04 -52.31 20.82
N GLU A 114 10.50 -51.51 21.75
CA GLU A 114 10.50 -51.79 23.20
C GLU A 114 9.79 -53.11 23.53
N ARG A 115 8.57 -53.31 23.01
CA ARG A 115 7.80 -54.56 23.24
C ARG A 115 8.55 -55.81 22.75
N ARG A 116 9.21 -55.72 21.60
CA ARG A 116 10.00 -56.83 21.04
C ARG A 116 11.26 -57.09 21.86
N ALA A 117 11.95 -56.05 22.29
CA ALA A 117 13.11 -56.16 23.19
C ALA A 117 12.73 -56.81 24.52
N ALA A 118 11.61 -56.40 25.13
CA ALA A 118 11.08 -57.01 26.36
C ALA A 118 10.71 -58.49 26.19
N SER A 119 10.35 -58.91 24.97
CA SER A 119 10.05 -60.30 24.63
C SER A 119 11.25 -61.09 24.10
N GLY A 120 12.47 -60.55 24.19
CA GLY A 120 13.71 -61.22 23.75
C GLY A 120 13.86 -61.39 22.23
N SER A 121 13.11 -60.65 21.42
CA SER A 121 13.07 -60.79 19.96
C SER A 121 13.42 -59.48 19.25
N LYS A 122 13.97 -59.54 18.02
CA LYS A 122 14.29 -58.37 17.21
C LYS A 122 13.23 -58.10 16.14
N LEU A 123 12.99 -56.82 15.85
CA LEU A 123 12.08 -56.39 14.78
C LEU A 123 12.65 -56.76 13.40
N ARG A 124 11.90 -57.53 12.61
CA ARG A 124 12.25 -57.82 11.22
C ARG A 124 11.93 -56.61 10.33
N LYS A 125 12.91 -55.70 10.16
CA LYS A 125 12.74 -54.40 9.49
C LYS A 125 12.09 -54.48 8.10
N GLY A 126 12.42 -55.48 7.27
CA GLY A 126 11.83 -55.62 5.93
C GLY A 126 10.31 -55.88 5.96
N ALA A 127 9.85 -56.81 6.80
CA ALA A 127 8.43 -57.13 6.96
C ALA A 127 7.66 -55.99 7.67
N TYR A 128 8.35 -55.28 8.57
CA TYR A 128 7.82 -54.10 9.24
C TYR A 128 7.45 -53.01 8.23
N TRP A 129 8.39 -52.60 7.37
CA TRP A 129 8.16 -51.52 6.42
C TRP A 129 7.11 -51.85 5.36
N GLN A 130 6.96 -53.12 4.99
CA GLN A 130 5.85 -53.55 4.13
C GLN A 130 4.49 -53.42 4.83
N THR A 131 4.44 -53.67 6.13
CA THR A 131 3.22 -53.49 6.93
C THR A 131 2.91 -52.01 7.12
N MET A 132 3.93 -51.20 7.40
CA MET A 132 3.78 -49.76 7.58
C MET A 132 3.43 -49.03 6.28
N LEU A 133 3.85 -49.54 5.12
CA LEU A 133 3.41 -48.98 3.84
C LEU A 133 1.90 -49.03 3.70
N ARG A 134 1.28 -50.18 4.00
CA ARG A 134 -0.18 -50.33 3.97
C ARG A 134 -0.86 -49.41 4.96
N TRP A 135 -0.39 -49.40 6.22
CA TRP A 135 -0.94 -48.51 7.25
C TRP A 135 -0.83 -47.02 6.86
N HIS A 136 0.34 -46.60 6.37
CA HIS A 136 0.57 -45.23 5.90
C HIS A 136 -0.37 -44.85 4.76
N THR A 137 -0.57 -45.74 3.78
CA THR A 137 -1.52 -45.54 2.69
C THR A 137 -2.95 -45.34 3.21
N ASP A 138 -3.38 -46.12 4.20
CA ASP A 138 -4.71 -45.97 4.79
C ASP A 138 -4.86 -44.66 5.58
N GLU A 139 -3.82 -44.22 6.29
CA GLU A 139 -3.82 -42.90 6.96
C GLU A 139 -3.80 -41.74 5.96
N CYS A 140 -3.03 -41.86 4.86
CA CYS A 140 -3.03 -40.89 3.77
C CYS A 140 -4.42 -40.69 3.18
N ARG A 141 -5.20 -41.75 3.01
CA ARG A 141 -6.59 -41.64 2.54
C ARG A 141 -7.50 -40.99 3.57
N ARG A 142 -7.39 -41.40 4.83
CA ARG A 142 -8.15 -40.80 5.96
C ARG A 142 -7.81 -39.34 6.24
N SER A 143 -6.63 -38.87 5.82
CA SER A 143 -6.26 -37.47 5.97
C SER A 143 -7.21 -36.50 5.26
N ALA A 144 -7.88 -36.95 4.18
CA ALA A 144 -8.91 -36.15 3.52
C ALA A 144 -10.10 -35.83 4.44
N GLU A 145 -10.48 -36.76 5.31
CA GLU A 145 -11.57 -36.58 6.28
C GLU A 145 -11.12 -35.74 7.48
N THR A 146 -9.88 -35.95 7.94
CA THR A 146 -9.37 -35.34 9.18
C THR A 146 -8.80 -33.93 8.97
N TYR A 147 -8.13 -33.69 7.84
CA TYR A 147 -7.44 -32.43 7.52
C TYR A 147 -8.08 -31.70 6.32
N GLY A 148 -9.11 -32.29 5.70
CA GLY A 148 -9.77 -31.72 4.52
C GLY A 148 -8.91 -31.76 3.26
N VAL A 149 -7.78 -32.48 3.26
CA VAL A 149 -6.84 -32.62 2.14
C VAL A 149 -6.22 -34.01 2.14
N ALA A 150 -6.10 -34.64 0.97
CA ALA A 150 -5.45 -35.94 0.85
C ALA A 150 -3.91 -35.77 0.79
N VAL A 151 -3.19 -36.53 1.61
CA VAL A 151 -1.72 -36.61 1.55
C VAL A 151 -1.30 -37.62 0.47
N PRO A 152 -0.31 -37.29 -0.39
CA PRO A 152 0.18 -38.22 -1.41
C PRO A 152 0.78 -39.49 -0.80
N GLU A 153 0.40 -40.63 -1.35
CA GLU A 153 0.85 -41.95 -0.89
C GLU A 153 2.27 -42.28 -1.39
N TYR A 154 3.02 -43.07 -0.61
CA TYR A 154 4.25 -43.71 -1.11
C TYR A 154 3.90 -45.02 -1.83
N THR A 155 4.54 -45.28 -2.96
CA THR A 155 4.28 -46.50 -3.77
C THR A 155 5.12 -47.70 -3.36
N ASN A 156 6.19 -47.50 -2.58
CA ASN A 156 7.05 -48.59 -2.14
C ASN A 156 7.65 -48.34 -0.74
N ALA A 157 7.92 -49.44 -0.02
CA ALA A 157 8.35 -49.44 1.37
C ALA A 157 9.72 -48.77 1.58
N ARG A 158 10.64 -48.87 0.61
CA ARG A 158 11.97 -48.24 0.70
C ARG A 158 11.88 -46.71 0.61
N SER A 159 11.01 -46.19 -0.25
CA SER A 159 10.76 -44.75 -0.37
C SER A 159 10.14 -44.19 0.91
N LEU A 160 9.17 -44.90 1.49
CA LEU A 160 8.60 -44.55 2.79
C LEU A 160 9.66 -44.54 3.89
N GLU A 161 10.45 -45.62 4.00
CA GLU A 161 11.53 -45.71 4.99
C GLU A 161 12.55 -44.57 4.83
N ARG A 162 12.97 -44.26 3.60
CA ARG A 162 13.92 -43.18 3.34
C ARG A 162 13.34 -41.81 3.73
N ALA A 163 12.08 -41.54 3.38
CA ALA A 163 11.42 -40.30 3.74
C ALA A 163 11.23 -40.16 5.26
N PHE A 164 10.84 -41.24 5.93
CA PHE A 164 10.71 -41.29 7.38
C PHE A 164 12.05 -41.05 8.09
N ARG A 165 13.14 -41.68 7.61
CA ARG A 165 14.48 -41.45 8.17
C ARG A 165 14.94 -40.00 8.01
N ALA A 166 14.68 -39.39 6.86
CA ALA A 166 14.97 -37.97 6.64
C ALA A 166 14.17 -37.09 7.60
N TYR A 167 12.89 -37.37 7.81
CA TYR A 167 12.05 -36.66 8.78
C TYR A 167 12.53 -36.81 10.22
N VAL A 168 12.93 -38.01 10.63
CA VAL A 168 13.49 -38.23 11.98
C VAL A 168 14.79 -37.45 12.18
N ALA A 169 15.59 -37.23 11.13
CA ALA A 169 16.85 -36.50 11.21
C ALA A 169 16.69 -34.97 11.11
N GLU A 170 15.86 -34.48 10.19
CA GLU A 170 15.74 -33.07 9.82
C GLU A 170 14.45 -32.40 10.35
N GLY A 171 13.55 -33.16 10.97
CA GLY A 171 12.27 -32.66 11.50
C GLY A 171 11.29 -32.21 10.41
N TYR A 172 10.47 -31.20 10.71
CA TYR A 172 9.46 -30.67 9.78
C TYR A 172 10.04 -30.18 8.45
N ALA A 173 11.26 -29.65 8.46
CA ALA A 173 11.95 -29.18 7.27
C ALA A 173 12.14 -30.28 6.21
N ALA A 174 12.24 -31.55 6.61
CA ALA A 174 12.39 -32.68 5.70
C ALA A 174 11.18 -32.88 4.76
N LEU A 175 10.01 -32.38 5.16
CA LEU A 175 8.77 -32.51 4.40
C LEU A 175 8.61 -31.40 3.36
N LEU A 176 9.38 -30.33 3.45
CA LEU A 176 9.37 -29.25 2.47
C LEU A 176 9.98 -29.74 1.15
N PRO A 177 9.33 -29.48 0.00
CA PRO A 177 9.90 -29.82 -1.30
C PRO A 177 11.23 -29.10 -1.50
N ARG A 178 12.32 -29.85 -1.73
CA ARG A 178 13.67 -29.29 -2.02
C ARG A 178 13.72 -28.40 -3.28
N ASN A 179 12.69 -28.45 -4.12
CA ASN A 179 12.55 -27.63 -5.32
C ASN A 179 11.65 -26.40 -5.13
N MET A 180 11.14 -26.15 -3.92
CA MET A 180 10.26 -25.03 -3.64
C MET A 180 11.05 -23.72 -3.75
N GLY A 181 10.79 -22.97 -4.82
CA GLY A 181 11.53 -21.74 -5.15
C GLY A 181 12.73 -21.93 -6.09
N ASN A 182 12.98 -23.14 -6.62
CA ASN A 182 14.08 -23.35 -7.56
C ASN A 182 13.79 -22.74 -8.94
N ASP A 183 14.68 -21.87 -9.40
CA ASP A 183 14.69 -21.26 -10.74
C ASP A 183 14.69 -22.32 -11.86
N ALA A 184 15.12 -23.56 -11.59
CA ALA A 184 15.12 -24.68 -12.52
C ALA A 184 13.71 -25.08 -13.03
N ALA A 185 12.64 -24.71 -12.31
CA ALA A 185 11.26 -24.92 -12.75
C ALA A 185 10.73 -23.77 -13.63
N ARG A 186 11.43 -22.63 -13.71
CA ARG A 186 11.02 -21.51 -14.56
C ARG A 186 11.27 -21.86 -16.03
N LYS A 187 10.20 -21.75 -16.84
CA LYS A 187 10.29 -21.89 -18.30
C LYS A 187 11.08 -20.77 -18.99
N VAL A 188 11.32 -19.65 -18.31
CA VAL A 188 12.08 -18.49 -18.78
C VAL A 188 13.00 -18.09 -17.64
N SER A 189 14.31 -18.07 -17.89
CA SER A 189 15.29 -17.67 -16.88
C SER A 189 15.17 -16.17 -16.59
N ARG A 190 15.71 -15.72 -15.45
CA ARG A 190 15.74 -14.28 -15.12
C ARG A 190 16.49 -13.46 -16.18
N ARG A 191 17.56 -14.01 -16.76
CA ARG A 191 18.29 -13.37 -17.87
C ARG A 191 17.42 -13.20 -19.11
N ALA A 192 16.67 -14.24 -19.48
CA ALA A 192 15.74 -14.18 -20.61
C ALA A 192 14.60 -13.18 -20.36
N GLU A 193 14.05 -13.14 -19.15
CA GLU A 193 13.05 -12.13 -18.76
C GLU A 193 13.59 -10.71 -18.92
N ASN A 194 14.80 -10.43 -18.40
CA ASN A 194 15.44 -9.12 -18.54
C ASN A 194 15.62 -8.72 -20.01
N LEU A 195 16.07 -9.65 -20.86
CA LEU A 195 16.22 -9.39 -22.30
C LEU A 195 14.89 -9.09 -22.98
N ILE A 196 13.85 -9.89 -22.68
CA ILE A 196 12.48 -9.66 -23.18
C ILE A 196 11.97 -8.27 -22.79
N VAL A 197 12.21 -7.85 -21.54
CA VAL A 197 11.81 -6.54 -21.03
C VAL A 197 12.62 -5.41 -21.68
N ALA A 198 13.92 -5.62 -21.94
CA ALA A 198 14.77 -4.66 -22.63
C ALA A 198 14.32 -4.42 -24.08
N LEU A 199 14.00 -5.49 -24.82
CA LEU A 199 13.44 -5.42 -26.18
C LEU A 199 12.09 -4.69 -26.24
N TRP A 200 11.35 -4.66 -25.12
CA TRP A 200 10.08 -3.95 -25.00
C TRP A 200 10.21 -2.48 -24.58
N ARG A 201 11.36 -2.10 -23.98
CA ARG A 201 11.61 -0.78 -23.40
C ARG A 201 11.83 0.32 -24.44
N THR A 202 11.81 -0.01 -25.73
CA THR A 202 12.12 0.92 -26.82
C THR A 202 11.02 1.96 -27.08
N ASN A 203 11.41 3.13 -27.59
CA ASN A 203 10.54 4.29 -27.81
C ASN A 203 9.48 4.08 -28.91
N ASP A 204 9.73 3.17 -29.85
CA ASP A 204 8.79 2.79 -30.92
C ASP A 204 7.61 1.93 -30.40
N LYS A 205 7.67 1.48 -29.14
CA LYS A 205 6.61 0.72 -28.45
C LYS A 205 6.16 -0.49 -29.28
N PRO A 206 7.05 -1.47 -29.54
CA PRO A 206 6.75 -2.60 -30.41
C PRO A 206 5.55 -3.39 -29.91
N PHE A 207 4.90 -4.16 -30.79
CA PHE A 207 3.89 -5.12 -30.38
C PHE A 207 4.54 -6.34 -29.72
N ALA A 208 3.81 -7.05 -28.86
CA ALA A 208 4.35 -8.23 -28.17
C ALA A 208 4.80 -9.34 -29.14
N ALA A 209 4.14 -9.42 -30.32
CA ALA A 209 4.56 -10.30 -31.40
C ALA A 209 5.95 -9.94 -31.94
N ARG A 210 6.24 -8.65 -32.11
CA ARG A 210 7.55 -8.20 -32.58
C ARG A 210 8.65 -8.47 -31.55
N VAL A 211 8.38 -8.29 -30.26
CA VAL A 211 9.34 -8.69 -29.21
C VAL A 211 9.61 -10.18 -29.20
N HIS A 212 8.59 -11.00 -29.47
CA HIS A 212 8.77 -12.44 -29.62
C HIS A 212 9.65 -12.80 -30.83
N GLU A 213 9.44 -12.18 -31.98
CA GLU A 213 10.30 -12.36 -33.16
C GLU A 213 11.75 -12.00 -32.86
N LEU A 214 12.00 -10.79 -32.32
CA LEU A 214 13.35 -10.33 -31.96
C LEU A 214 14.06 -11.26 -30.97
N TYR A 215 13.34 -11.75 -29.97
CA TYR A 215 13.90 -12.72 -29.01
C TYR A 215 14.27 -14.05 -29.69
N MET A 216 13.44 -14.54 -30.61
CA MET A 216 13.70 -15.78 -31.34
C MET A 216 14.84 -15.64 -32.35
N GLU A 217 14.89 -14.52 -33.09
CA GLU A 217 16.00 -14.16 -34.00
C GLU A 217 17.33 -14.13 -33.23
N PHE A 218 17.37 -13.44 -32.09
CA PHE A 218 18.56 -13.42 -31.22
C PHE A 218 18.92 -14.81 -30.69
N ALA A 219 17.96 -15.58 -30.15
CA ALA A 219 18.24 -16.91 -29.60
C ALA A 219 18.69 -17.92 -30.67
N ALA A 220 18.23 -17.76 -31.91
CA ALA A 220 18.68 -18.50 -33.09
C ALA A 220 20.09 -18.09 -33.54
N GLY A 221 20.56 -16.91 -33.15
CA GLY A 221 21.85 -16.34 -33.56
C GLY A 221 21.77 -15.55 -34.87
N ASP A 222 20.56 -15.22 -35.33
CA ASP A 222 20.32 -14.46 -36.56
C ASP A 222 20.48 -12.95 -36.36
N THR A 223 20.52 -12.50 -35.09
CA THR A 223 20.65 -11.09 -34.73
C THR A 223 21.54 -10.95 -33.51
N GLU A 224 22.48 -10.01 -33.57
CA GLU A 224 23.29 -9.63 -32.41
C GLU A 224 22.60 -8.52 -31.61
N LEU A 225 22.60 -8.68 -30.29
CA LEU A 225 22.14 -7.66 -29.35
C LEU A 225 23.32 -7.27 -28.46
N PHE A 226 23.40 -5.99 -28.12
CA PHE A 226 24.42 -5.47 -27.20
C PHE A 226 23.75 -4.70 -26.07
N ASP A 227 24.37 -4.73 -24.90
CA ASP A 227 23.95 -3.92 -23.76
C ASP A 227 24.26 -2.45 -24.04
N ARG A 228 23.28 -1.58 -23.84
CA ARG A 228 23.40 -0.15 -24.16
C ARG A 228 24.36 0.59 -23.23
N GLU A 229 24.47 0.18 -21.96
CA GLU A 229 25.33 0.83 -20.96
C GLU A 229 26.77 0.31 -21.03
N THR A 230 26.95 -1.01 -21.11
CA THR A 230 28.29 -1.62 -21.05
C THR A 230 28.91 -1.86 -22.44
N GLY A 231 28.10 -1.92 -23.50
CA GLY A 231 28.55 -2.29 -24.84
C GLY A 231 28.85 -3.79 -25.02
N GLU A 232 28.60 -4.61 -24.01
CA GLU A 232 28.83 -6.06 -24.08
C GLU A 232 27.83 -6.73 -25.03
N VAL A 233 28.33 -7.61 -25.91
CA VAL A 233 27.48 -8.39 -26.82
C VAL A 233 26.86 -9.56 -26.06
N PHE A 234 25.54 -9.68 -26.12
CA PHE A 234 24.82 -10.81 -25.54
C PHE A 234 25.12 -12.09 -26.32
N ARG A 235 25.37 -13.19 -25.59
CA ARG A 235 25.65 -14.50 -26.18
C ARG A 235 24.37 -15.31 -26.35
N PRO A 236 23.95 -15.69 -27.57
CA PRO A 236 22.75 -16.49 -27.79
C PRO A 236 22.74 -17.81 -27.00
N GLU A 237 23.91 -18.39 -26.74
CA GLU A 237 24.08 -19.65 -26.01
C GLU A 237 23.50 -19.61 -24.59
N ASP A 238 23.55 -18.45 -23.93
CA ASP A 238 23.03 -18.25 -22.58
C ASP A 238 21.49 -18.31 -22.50
N TYR A 239 20.83 -18.28 -23.67
CA TYR A 239 19.38 -18.27 -23.83
C TYR A 239 18.85 -19.52 -24.53
N ARG A 240 19.73 -20.52 -24.75
CA ARG A 240 19.38 -21.82 -25.33
C ARG A 240 19.10 -22.85 -24.24
N TYR A 241 18.11 -23.71 -24.49
CA TYR A 241 17.82 -24.86 -23.64
C TYR A 241 18.14 -26.15 -24.42
N LYS A 242 19.08 -26.96 -23.90
CA LYS A 242 19.55 -28.21 -24.55
C LYS A 242 20.03 -27.99 -25.99
N GLY A 243 20.75 -26.90 -26.25
CA GLY A 243 21.34 -26.58 -27.56
C GLY A 243 20.35 -26.05 -28.60
N ARG A 244 19.08 -25.84 -28.26
CA ARG A 244 18.07 -25.21 -29.12
C ARG A 244 17.64 -23.86 -28.53
N PRO A 245 17.23 -22.88 -29.36
CA PRO A 245 16.55 -21.68 -28.87
C PRO A 245 15.45 -22.07 -27.90
N GLN A 246 15.42 -21.46 -26.71
CA GLN A 246 14.37 -21.75 -25.75
C GLN A 246 13.03 -21.39 -26.39
N ALA A 247 12.18 -22.38 -26.64
CA ALA A 247 10.89 -22.19 -27.28
C ALA A 247 9.92 -21.46 -26.34
N VAL A 248 10.05 -20.14 -26.26
CA VAL A 248 9.17 -19.27 -25.48
C VAL A 248 8.03 -18.84 -26.39
N SER A 249 6.81 -19.23 -26.07
CA SER A 249 5.65 -18.81 -26.87
C SER A 249 5.41 -17.30 -26.77
N CYS A 250 4.84 -16.70 -27.82
CA CYS A 250 4.39 -15.30 -27.80
C CYS A 250 3.44 -15.01 -26.62
N SER A 251 2.59 -15.98 -26.24
CA SER A 251 1.73 -15.86 -25.05
C SER A 251 2.53 -15.78 -23.74
N THR A 252 3.64 -16.50 -23.63
CA THR A 252 4.54 -16.46 -22.46
C THR A 252 5.25 -15.12 -22.39
N ILE A 253 5.78 -14.62 -23.50
CA ILE A 253 6.39 -13.28 -23.58
C ILE A 253 5.36 -12.22 -23.19
N ARG A 254 4.16 -12.25 -23.76
CA ARG A 254 3.09 -11.32 -23.42
C ARG A 254 2.76 -11.32 -21.92
N ARG A 255 2.79 -12.48 -21.25
CA ARG A 255 2.59 -12.60 -19.81
C ARG A 255 3.69 -11.91 -19.01
N TYR A 256 4.95 -12.03 -19.43
CA TYR A 256 6.07 -11.32 -18.78
C TYR A 256 6.02 -9.81 -19.03
N LEU A 257 5.68 -9.38 -20.24
CA LEU A 257 5.54 -7.96 -20.57
C LEU A 257 4.38 -7.28 -19.82
N LYS A 258 3.30 -8.02 -19.58
CA LYS A 258 2.13 -7.58 -18.79
C LYS A 258 2.23 -7.91 -17.30
N ASN A 259 3.36 -8.44 -16.84
CA ASN A 259 3.60 -8.56 -15.42
C ASN A 259 3.64 -7.15 -14.84
N VAL A 260 2.88 -6.89 -13.79
CA VAL A 260 2.77 -5.56 -13.15
C VAL A 260 4.14 -4.97 -12.85
N VAL A 261 5.07 -5.76 -12.30
CA VAL A 261 6.42 -5.28 -11.96
C VAL A 261 7.18 -4.82 -13.20
N ASN A 262 7.15 -5.62 -14.27
CA ASN A 262 7.85 -5.32 -15.51
C ASN A 262 7.20 -4.15 -16.25
N GLU A 263 5.86 -4.12 -16.31
CA GLU A 263 5.10 -3.05 -16.92
C GLU A 263 5.40 -1.72 -16.22
N THR A 264 5.33 -1.69 -14.89
CA THR A 264 5.67 -0.51 -14.08
C THR A 264 7.13 -0.08 -14.29
N ALA A 265 8.08 -1.03 -14.36
CA ALA A 265 9.49 -0.73 -14.55
C ALA A 265 9.81 -0.08 -15.90
N VAL A 266 9.13 -0.46 -16.98
CA VAL A 266 9.36 0.14 -18.31
C VAL A 266 8.47 1.35 -18.58
N TYR A 267 7.46 1.61 -17.74
CA TYR A 267 6.41 2.56 -18.06
C TYR A 267 6.95 3.99 -18.18
N ALA A 268 7.84 4.38 -17.27
CA ALA A 268 8.47 5.71 -17.29
C ALA A 268 9.36 5.88 -18.53
N ASP A 269 10.12 4.86 -18.91
CA ASP A 269 10.99 4.92 -20.10
C ASP A 269 10.17 5.08 -21.39
N ARG A 270 9.01 4.42 -21.47
CA ARG A 270 8.17 4.42 -22.69
C ARG A 270 7.20 5.60 -22.77
N ASN A 271 6.66 6.06 -21.66
CA ASN A 271 5.60 7.07 -21.62
C ASN A 271 6.05 8.40 -20.97
N GLY A 272 7.26 8.44 -20.42
CA GLY A 272 7.77 9.57 -19.67
C GLY A 272 7.33 9.58 -18.21
N GLN A 273 8.01 10.42 -17.44
CA GLN A 273 7.83 10.52 -15.99
C GLN A 273 6.44 11.03 -15.61
N PHE A 274 5.84 11.90 -16.43
CA PHE A 274 4.51 12.47 -16.17
C PHE A 274 3.42 11.40 -16.15
N ASP A 275 3.36 10.55 -17.19
CA ASP A 275 2.36 9.48 -17.27
C ASP A 275 2.59 8.40 -16.22
N TYR A 276 3.86 8.10 -15.91
CA TYR A 276 4.23 7.21 -14.82
C TYR A 276 3.73 7.70 -13.45
N ALA A 277 4.05 8.95 -13.09
CA ALA A 277 3.62 9.54 -11.84
C ALA A 277 2.09 9.59 -11.74
N ASN A 278 1.40 9.81 -12.86
CA ASN A 278 -0.06 9.87 -12.90
C ASN A 278 -0.75 8.50 -12.84
N SER A 279 -0.21 7.47 -13.47
CA SER A 279 -0.90 6.19 -13.65
C SER A 279 -0.37 5.06 -12.78
N GLN A 280 0.94 5.04 -12.50
CA GLN A 280 1.63 3.91 -11.86
C GLN A 280 2.04 4.20 -10.42
N ARG A 281 2.38 5.45 -10.10
CA ARG A 281 2.85 5.81 -8.75
C ARG A 281 1.71 5.77 -7.73
N PRO A 282 1.93 5.19 -6.52
CA PRO A 282 0.98 5.29 -5.42
C PRO A 282 0.60 6.75 -5.14
N LYS A 283 -0.69 7.00 -4.93
CA LYS A 283 -1.23 8.35 -4.70
C LYS A 283 -1.14 8.73 -3.23
N HIS A 284 -0.96 10.02 -2.97
CA HIS A 284 -0.93 10.56 -1.62
C HIS A 284 -2.30 10.44 -0.96
N VAL A 285 -2.34 9.78 0.20
CA VAL A 285 -3.50 9.79 1.09
C VAL A 285 -3.44 11.06 1.94
N ARG A 286 -4.56 11.75 2.09
CA ARG A 286 -4.63 13.04 2.77
C ARG A 286 -5.72 13.02 3.83
N HIS A 287 -5.48 13.69 4.93
CA HIS A 287 -6.50 14.04 5.90
C HIS A 287 -7.00 15.45 5.61
N ASN A 288 -8.32 15.64 5.60
CA ASN A 288 -8.87 16.97 5.48
C ASN A 288 -8.67 17.75 6.78
N GLY A 289 -8.41 19.05 6.66
CA GLY A 289 -8.42 19.96 7.79
C GLY A 289 -9.82 20.16 8.37
N ARG A 290 -9.86 20.70 9.60
CA ARG A 290 -11.07 21.02 10.36
C ARG A 290 -11.48 22.49 10.26
N PHE A 291 -10.50 23.40 10.18
CA PHE A 291 -10.74 24.84 10.17
C PHE A 291 -10.29 25.47 8.85
N ALA A 292 -11.07 26.43 8.34
CA ALA A 292 -10.71 27.24 7.19
C ALA A 292 -9.43 28.05 7.46
N LEU A 293 -8.72 28.42 6.40
CA LEU A 293 -7.42 29.11 6.39
C LEU A 293 -6.26 28.31 7.00
N SER A 294 -6.51 27.07 7.47
CA SER A 294 -5.42 26.17 7.87
C SER A 294 -4.53 25.80 6.67
N LYS A 295 -5.10 25.79 5.46
CA LYS A 295 -4.38 25.56 4.21
C LYS A 295 -5.08 26.23 3.05
N ILE A 296 -4.33 27.03 2.30
CA ILE A 296 -4.71 27.50 0.97
C ILE A 296 -3.88 26.76 -0.09
N SER A 297 -4.47 26.53 -1.25
CA SER A 297 -3.80 25.88 -2.39
C SER A 297 -3.92 26.78 -3.61
N MET A 298 -2.80 27.07 -4.27
CA MET A 298 -2.77 27.96 -5.44
C MET A 298 -2.25 27.27 -6.68
N ASP A 299 -2.88 27.52 -7.83
CA ASP A 299 -2.61 26.84 -9.09
C ASP A 299 -2.91 27.69 -10.32
N ASP A 300 -2.44 27.28 -11.48
CA ASP A 300 -2.89 27.82 -12.75
C ASP A 300 -3.96 26.94 -13.42
N ALA A 301 -4.87 27.59 -14.15
CA ALA A 301 -5.86 26.90 -14.96
C ALA A 301 -6.16 27.68 -16.24
N VAL A 302 -6.21 26.96 -17.36
CA VAL A 302 -6.68 27.49 -18.64
C VAL A 302 -8.19 27.33 -18.75
N LEU A 303 -8.90 28.42 -19.03
CA LEU A 303 -10.35 28.42 -19.22
C LEU A 303 -10.72 27.75 -20.55
N SER A 304 -11.83 27.01 -20.55
CA SER A 304 -12.18 26.12 -21.68
C SER A 304 -12.73 26.83 -22.92
N ARG A 305 -13.07 28.12 -22.83
CA ARG A 305 -13.57 28.90 -23.97
C ARG A 305 -12.40 29.63 -24.63
N LYS A 306 -12.35 29.57 -25.96
CA LYS A 306 -11.32 30.25 -26.74
C LYS A 306 -11.66 31.73 -26.83
N SER A 307 -10.68 32.62 -26.61
CA SER A 307 -10.88 34.05 -26.85
C SER A 307 -10.43 34.46 -28.25
N THR A 308 -10.82 35.67 -28.67
CA THR A 308 -10.35 36.34 -29.89
C THR A 308 -8.84 36.65 -29.86
N ARG A 309 -8.21 36.67 -28.69
CA ARG A 309 -6.79 37.06 -28.50
C ARG A 309 -5.87 35.91 -28.07
N GLY A 310 -6.42 34.73 -27.79
CA GLY A 310 -5.68 33.58 -27.26
C GLY A 310 -6.46 32.80 -26.20
N TRP A 311 -5.80 31.89 -25.50
CA TRP A 311 -6.40 31.23 -24.34
C TRP A 311 -6.35 32.13 -23.12
N VAL A 312 -7.46 32.24 -22.40
CA VAL A 312 -7.48 32.95 -21.10
C VAL A 312 -7.05 31.95 -20.04
N ALA A 313 -5.99 32.26 -19.32
CA ALA A 313 -5.54 31.52 -18.15
C ALA A 313 -5.79 32.34 -16.89
N LYS A 314 -5.92 31.66 -15.77
CA LYS A 314 -5.99 32.26 -14.45
C LYS A 314 -5.00 31.62 -13.49
N TYR A 315 -4.49 32.43 -12.56
CA TYR A 315 -3.84 31.96 -11.35
C TYR A 315 -4.84 32.12 -10.20
N LEU A 316 -5.13 31.02 -9.51
CA LEU A 316 -6.23 30.92 -8.55
C LEU A 316 -5.71 30.51 -7.17
N CYS A 317 -6.48 30.87 -6.14
CA CYS A 317 -6.27 30.44 -4.78
C CYS A 317 -7.58 29.88 -4.20
N VAL A 318 -7.48 28.76 -3.50
CA VAL A 318 -8.63 28.13 -2.85
C VAL A 318 -8.30 27.74 -1.42
N ASP A 319 -9.21 28.04 -0.49
CA ASP A 319 -9.14 27.46 0.85
C ASP A 319 -9.55 25.98 0.82
N VAL A 320 -8.72 25.11 1.40
CA VAL A 320 -8.87 23.66 1.26
C VAL A 320 -10.05 23.12 2.07
N VAL A 321 -10.36 23.71 3.21
CA VAL A 321 -11.39 23.21 4.12
C VAL A 321 -12.78 23.68 3.73
N SER A 322 -12.95 24.98 3.51
CA SER A 322 -14.21 25.59 3.07
C SER A 322 -14.47 25.40 1.57
N GLY A 323 -13.44 25.13 0.77
CA GLY A 323 -13.56 25.09 -0.69
C GLY A 323 -13.85 26.46 -1.31
N TYR A 324 -13.70 27.55 -0.54
CA TYR A 324 -13.89 28.92 -1.02
C TYR A 324 -12.81 29.30 -2.04
N TRP A 325 -13.22 29.97 -3.10
CA TRP A 325 -12.36 30.52 -4.14
C TRP A 325 -12.15 32.00 -3.92
N PHE A 326 -10.91 32.41 -3.71
CA PHE A 326 -10.55 33.82 -3.75
C PHE A 326 -10.56 34.33 -5.19
N ARG A 327 -10.70 35.65 -5.35
CA ARG A 327 -10.65 36.29 -6.68
C ARG A 327 -9.34 35.93 -7.43
N PRO A 328 -9.41 35.24 -8.58
CA PRO A 328 -8.21 34.90 -9.35
C PRO A 328 -7.59 36.10 -10.05
N ALA A 329 -6.33 35.96 -10.46
CA ALA A 329 -5.71 36.85 -11.45
C ALA A 329 -5.77 36.22 -12.84
N TYR A 330 -6.05 37.02 -13.86
CA TYR A 330 -6.25 36.53 -15.24
C TYR A 330 -5.18 37.07 -16.18
N THR A 331 -4.83 36.27 -17.19
CA THR A 331 -3.98 36.68 -18.30
C THR A 331 -4.42 36.01 -19.61
N VAL A 332 -4.06 36.60 -20.74
CA VAL A 332 -4.18 35.95 -22.05
C VAL A 332 -2.84 35.31 -22.39
N GLY A 333 -2.82 34.00 -22.56
CA GLY A 333 -1.61 33.21 -22.75
C GLY A 333 -1.18 32.50 -21.46
N THR A 334 0.13 32.35 -21.27
CA THR A 334 0.71 31.62 -20.14
C THR A 334 0.82 32.52 -18.91
N PRO A 335 0.41 32.07 -17.71
CA PRO A 335 0.64 32.79 -16.45
C PRO A 335 2.12 33.13 -16.23
N THR A 336 2.37 34.33 -15.76
CA THR A 336 3.70 34.85 -15.41
C THR A 336 3.80 35.06 -13.89
N LEU A 337 5.01 35.39 -13.41
CA LEU A 337 5.21 35.77 -12.01
C LEU A 337 4.31 36.97 -11.62
N ASP A 338 4.10 37.93 -12.52
CA ASP A 338 3.19 39.06 -12.26
C ASP A 338 1.75 38.60 -12.03
N THR A 339 1.30 37.57 -12.78
CA THR A 339 -0.03 36.98 -12.58
C THR A 339 -0.13 36.31 -11.21
N VAL A 340 0.95 35.67 -10.75
CA VAL A 340 1.03 35.07 -9.42
C VAL A 340 0.97 36.15 -8.34
N MET A 341 1.76 37.22 -8.47
CA MET A 341 1.79 38.33 -7.53
C MET A 341 0.43 39.02 -7.43
N GLU A 342 -0.24 39.24 -8.57
CA GLU A 342 -1.59 39.78 -8.61
C GLU A 342 -2.60 38.85 -7.92
N SER A 343 -2.46 37.53 -8.07
CA SER A 343 -3.30 36.59 -7.35
C SER A 343 -3.08 36.65 -5.83
N PHE A 344 -1.85 36.86 -5.36
CA PHE A 344 -1.60 37.10 -3.94
C PHE A 344 -2.24 38.40 -3.46
N ARG A 345 -2.12 39.49 -4.23
CA ARG A 345 -2.77 40.77 -3.90
C ARG A 345 -4.27 40.58 -3.72
N ASN A 346 -4.94 39.93 -4.67
CA ASN A 346 -6.38 39.67 -4.59
C ASN A 346 -6.76 38.89 -3.33
N VAL A 347 -6.01 37.82 -3.00
CA VAL A 347 -6.23 37.02 -1.79
C VAL A 347 -6.10 37.89 -0.54
N PHE A 348 -5.04 38.68 -0.40
CA PHE A 348 -4.78 39.44 0.81
C PHE A 348 -5.67 40.68 0.96
N CYS A 349 -6.06 41.32 -0.14
CA CYS A 349 -7.06 42.38 -0.12
C CYS A 349 -8.40 41.83 0.38
N GLU A 350 -8.85 40.69 -0.18
CA GLU A 350 -10.10 40.06 0.21
C GLU A 350 -10.09 39.56 1.66
N LEU A 351 -8.99 38.95 2.12
CA LEU A 351 -8.83 38.55 3.53
C LEU A 351 -8.89 39.76 4.47
N THR A 352 -8.27 40.89 4.10
CA THR A 352 -8.26 42.11 4.90
C THR A 352 -9.66 42.72 4.98
N GLU A 353 -10.37 42.81 3.86
CA GLU A 353 -11.77 43.28 3.82
C GLU A 353 -12.71 42.41 4.66
N LEU A 354 -12.52 41.09 4.64
CA LEU A 354 -13.32 40.14 5.42
C LEU A 354 -12.91 40.05 6.89
N GLY A 355 -11.84 40.75 7.31
CA GLY A 355 -11.30 40.69 8.67
C GLY A 355 -10.74 39.32 9.05
N LEU A 356 -10.20 38.58 8.08
CA LEU A 356 -9.70 37.22 8.24
C LEU A 356 -8.19 37.18 8.52
N PRO A 357 -7.70 36.17 9.27
CA PRO A 357 -6.30 36.06 9.64
C PRO A 357 -5.41 35.54 8.50
N MET A 358 -4.09 35.60 8.72
CA MET A 358 -3.08 35.05 7.81
C MET A 358 -3.23 33.52 7.68
N PRO A 359 -3.33 32.94 6.47
CA PRO A 359 -3.38 31.50 6.31
C PRO A 359 -2.13 30.81 6.84
N ALA A 360 -2.27 29.59 7.40
CA ALA A 360 -1.14 28.86 7.98
C ALA A 360 -0.24 28.20 6.92
N GLU A 361 -0.83 27.33 6.09
CA GLU A 361 -0.10 26.58 5.05
C GLU A 361 -0.43 27.08 3.64
N LEU A 362 0.61 27.35 2.86
CA LEU A 362 0.52 27.57 1.42
C LEU A 362 0.96 26.31 0.66
N GLU A 363 0.07 25.75 -0.15
CA GLU A 363 0.35 24.59 -1.00
C GLU A 363 0.42 25.00 -2.48
N VAL A 364 1.58 24.82 -3.12
CA VAL A 364 1.87 25.33 -4.47
C VAL A 364 2.67 24.36 -5.33
N GLU A 365 2.68 24.58 -6.65
CA GLU A 365 3.61 23.89 -7.56
C GLU A 365 4.98 24.58 -7.60
N HIS A 366 6.03 23.80 -7.89
CA HIS A 366 7.41 24.29 -7.83
C HIS A 366 7.75 25.35 -8.89
N HIS A 367 7.15 25.29 -10.09
CA HIS A 367 7.65 26.02 -11.27
C HIS A 367 7.68 27.56 -11.11
N LEU A 368 6.53 28.20 -10.87
CA LEU A 368 6.45 29.67 -10.77
C LEU A 368 6.71 30.20 -9.35
N MET A 369 6.68 29.34 -8.33
CA MET A 369 6.69 29.74 -6.92
C MET A 369 8.05 29.57 -6.23
N GLN A 370 8.96 28.77 -6.81
CA GLN A 370 10.28 28.51 -6.21
C GLN A 370 11.15 29.77 -6.06
N ASN A 371 10.94 30.79 -6.88
CA ASN A 371 11.74 32.02 -6.90
C ASN A 371 11.12 33.15 -6.04
N ILE A 372 10.12 32.83 -5.22
CA ILE A 372 9.44 33.81 -4.37
C ILE A 372 9.96 33.67 -2.94
N ASP A 373 11.01 34.42 -2.62
CA ASP A 373 11.80 34.24 -1.40
C ASP A 373 11.04 34.60 -0.11
N TRP A 374 9.99 35.43 -0.20
CA TRP A 374 9.23 35.90 0.96
C TRP A 374 8.16 34.91 1.45
N LEU A 375 7.85 33.86 0.69
CA LEU A 375 6.80 32.91 1.08
C LEU A 375 7.05 32.27 2.46
N PRO A 376 8.27 31.82 2.81
CA PRO A 376 8.55 31.25 4.13
C PRO A 376 8.55 32.28 5.25
N GLU A 377 8.70 33.58 4.94
CA GLU A 377 8.61 34.66 5.93
C GLU A 377 7.13 35.00 6.24
N ALA A 378 6.27 34.90 5.24
CA ALA A 378 4.85 35.21 5.36
C ALA A 378 4.03 34.03 5.94
N PHE A 379 4.19 32.82 5.39
CA PHE A 379 3.40 31.65 5.78
C PHE A 379 4.12 30.82 6.84
N GLN A 380 3.36 30.22 7.76
CA GLN A 380 3.93 29.32 8.76
C GLN A 380 4.51 28.06 8.11
N PHE A 381 3.85 27.57 7.06
CA PHE A 381 4.29 26.42 6.29
C PHE A 381 4.13 26.70 4.79
N VAL A 382 5.17 26.38 4.02
CA VAL A 382 5.11 26.39 2.55
C VAL A 382 5.41 25.00 2.05
N ARG A 383 4.48 24.43 1.29
CA ARG A 383 4.60 23.09 0.71
C ARG A 383 4.67 23.20 -0.82
N PHE A 384 5.82 22.83 -1.35
CA PHE A 384 6.00 22.63 -2.79
C PHE A 384 5.61 21.19 -3.17
N CYS A 385 4.52 21.05 -3.92
CA CYS A 385 4.03 19.78 -4.42
C CYS A 385 4.96 19.19 -5.48
N SER A 386 5.26 17.90 -5.34
CA SER A 386 6.14 17.15 -6.24
C SER A 386 5.39 16.54 -7.44
N SER A 387 4.07 16.42 -7.35
CA SER A 387 3.21 15.93 -8.43
C SER A 387 1.86 16.64 -8.44
N PRO A 388 1.18 16.72 -9.61
CA PRO A 388 -0.17 17.29 -9.69
C PRO A 388 -1.16 16.61 -8.73
N THR A 389 -1.04 15.28 -8.58
CA THR A 389 -1.91 14.50 -7.69
C THR A 389 -1.66 14.69 -6.20
N GLU A 390 -0.68 15.49 -5.80
CA GLU A 390 -0.46 15.92 -4.42
C GLU A 390 -1.24 17.19 -4.08
N LYS A 391 -1.56 18.00 -5.09
CA LYS A 391 -2.17 19.32 -4.94
C LYS A 391 -3.67 19.23 -4.72
N ARG A 392 -4.24 20.12 -3.92
CA ARG A 392 -5.69 20.16 -3.63
C ARG A 392 -6.46 21.04 -4.61
N ALA A 393 -5.83 22.08 -5.14
CA ALA A 393 -6.43 22.96 -6.13
C ALA A 393 -7.09 22.20 -7.29
N GLU A 394 -6.47 21.15 -7.83
CA GLU A 394 -7.03 20.34 -8.93
C GLU A 394 -8.44 19.79 -8.63
N HIS A 395 -8.69 19.35 -7.39
CA HIS A 395 -10.00 18.88 -6.97
C HIS A 395 -11.04 20.02 -6.98
N ASN A 396 -10.66 21.19 -6.47
CA ASN A 396 -11.54 22.36 -6.44
C ASN A 396 -11.79 22.91 -7.86
N ILE A 397 -10.77 22.94 -8.72
CA ILE A 397 -10.90 23.29 -10.14
C ILE A 397 -11.93 22.40 -10.82
N ARG A 398 -11.86 21.08 -10.58
CA ARG A 398 -12.85 20.13 -11.11
C ARG A 398 -14.25 20.37 -10.55
N SER A 399 -14.36 20.71 -9.27
CA SER A 399 -15.65 21.02 -8.61
C SER A 399 -16.33 22.24 -9.24
N LEU A 400 -15.62 23.35 -9.41
CA LEU A 400 -16.14 24.55 -10.06
C LEU A 400 -16.50 24.26 -11.53
N LYS A 401 -15.55 23.69 -12.27
CA LYS A 401 -15.66 23.42 -13.70
C LYS A 401 -16.85 22.53 -14.05
N TRP A 402 -16.99 21.39 -13.37
CA TRP A 402 -18.04 20.41 -13.68
C TRP A 402 -19.33 20.60 -12.89
N GLY A 403 -19.31 21.46 -11.86
CA GLY A 403 -20.48 21.91 -11.13
C GLY A 403 -21.04 23.19 -11.73
N THR A 404 -20.73 24.32 -11.11
CA THR A 404 -21.32 25.63 -11.37
C THR A 404 -21.10 26.09 -12.82
N SER A 405 -19.85 26.12 -13.32
CA SER A 405 -19.55 26.61 -14.67
C SER A 405 -20.19 25.79 -15.79
N LYS A 406 -20.39 24.48 -15.58
CA LYS A 406 -21.09 23.63 -16.54
C LYS A 406 -22.59 23.92 -16.56
N LYS A 407 -23.21 24.13 -15.39
CA LYS A 407 -24.63 24.49 -15.30
C LYS A 407 -24.91 25.83 -15.96
N GLN A 408 -23.98 26.79 -15.85
CA GLN A 408 -24.09 28.10 -16.49
C GLN A 408 -23.70 28.11 -17.98
N GLY A 409 -23.23 26.97 -18.54
CA GLY A 409 -22.84 26.89 -19.95
C GLY A 409 -21.52 27.60 -20.31
N HIS A 410 -20.79 28.11 -19.31
CA HIS A 410 -19.50 28.77 -19.48
C HIS A 410 -18.35 27.77 -19.67
N MET A 411 -18.58 26.51 -19.31
CA MET A 411 -17.62 25.41 -19.44
C MET A 411 -17.84 24.60 -20.73
N ARG A 412 -16.74 24.23 -21.41
CA ARG A 412 -16.74 23.32 -22.56
C ARG A 412 -15.95 22.03 -22.31
N GLY A 413 -16.61 20.91 -22.62
CA GLY A 413 -16.02 19.57 -22.62
C GLY A 413 -14.95 19.36 -23.68
N ARG A 414 -14.24 18.24 -23.60
CA ARG A 414 -13.31 17.80 -24.66
C ARG A 414 -14.05 16.84 -25.58
N TRP A 415 -13.93 16.99 -26.90
CA TRP A 415 -14.64 16.12 -27.85
C TRP A 415 -14.32 14.62 -27.70
N TYR A 416 -13.14 14.29 -27.17
CA TYR A 416 -12.70 12.91 -26.86
C TYR A 416 -12.91 12.50 -25.39
N GLY A 417 -13.68 13.26 -24.62
CA GLY A 417 -14.01 12.92 -23.24
C GLY A 417 -14.60 11.51 -23.14
N LYS A 418 -14.23 10.74 -22.10
CA LYS A 418 -14.68 9.34 -21.96
C LYS A 418 -16.20 9.22 -21.84
N ALA A 419 -16.82 10.02 -20.97
CA ALA A 419 -18.27 10.04 -20.81
C ALA A 419 -18.90 11.14 -21.68
N GLU A 420 -20.07 10.85 -22.23
CA GLU A 420 -20.81 11.76 -23.12
C GLU A 420 -21.08 13.12 -22.46
N ALA A 421 -21.44 13.14 -21.18
CA ALA A 421 -21.67 14.37 -20.42
C ALA A 421 -20.44 15.30 -20.35
N PHE A 422 -19.24 14.81 -20.66
CA PHE A 422 -18.00 15.59 -20.67
C PHE A 422 -17.51 15.94 -22.09
N LYS A 423 -18.29 15.60 -23.12
CA LYS A 423 -17.99 15.89 -24.53
C LYS A 423 -18.60 17.23 -24.95
N SER A 424 -17.88 17.95 -25.80
CA SER A 424 -18.43 19.10 -26.53
C SER A 424 -19.09 18.62 -27.83
N VAL A 425 -20.15 19.31 -28.24
CA VAL A 425 -20.78 19.09 -29.56
C VAL A 425 -19.83 19.58 -30.64
N ARG A 426 -19.66 18.76 -31.69
CA ARG A 426 -18.80 19.07 -32.82
C ARG A 426 -19.56 19.95 -33.82
N ASN A 427 -19.23 21.23 -33.88
CA ASN A 427 -19.70 22.12 -34.93
C ASN A 427 -18.73 22.09 -36.11
N LYS A 428 -19.11 21.42 -37.19
CA LYS A 428 -18.36 21.43 -38.46
C LYS A 428 -18.97 22.45 -39.39
N VAL A 429 -18.15 23.37 -39.88
CA VAL A 429 -18.52 24.35 -40.91
C VAL A 429 -17.50 24.19 -42.03
N HIS A 430 -17.96 23.85 -43.24
CA HIS A 430 -17.11 23.59 -44.41
C HIS A 430 -15.99 22.54 -44.20
N GLY A 431 -16.25 21.52 -43.37
CA GLY A 431 -15.30 20.45 -43.07
C GLY A 431 -14.40 20.70 -41.85
N ASP A 432 -14.24 21.96 -41.45
CA ASP A 432 -13.44 22.37 -40.30
C ASP A 432 -14.26 22.48 -39.03
N PHE A 433 -13.65 22.11 -37.90
CA PHE A 433 -14.23 22.32 -36.59
C PHE A 433 -14.02 23.77 -36.17
N ILE A 434 -15.11 24.53 -36.04
CA ILE A 434 -15.05 25.93 -35.60
C ILE A 434 -15.55 26.02 -34.16
N ASP A 435 -14.64 26.41 -33.27
CA ASP A 435 -14.99 26.80 -31.90
C ASP A 435 -15.36 28.29 -31.85
N PRO A 436 -16.55 28.64 -31.32
CA PRO A 436 -16.89 30.02 -31.01
C PRO A 436 -15.81 30.71 -30.18
N THR A 437 -15.43 31.92 -30.60
CA THR A 437 -14.51 32.80 -29.88
C THR A 437 -15.27 33.90 -29.15
N PHE A 438 -14.74 34.30 -28.01
CA PHE A 438 -15.32 35.34 -27.15
C PHE A 438 -14.29 36.43 -26.86
N GLN A 439 -14.74 37.62 -26.44
CA GLN A 439 -13.80 38.61 -25.91
C GLN A 439 -13.23 38.10 -24.57
N PRO A 440 -11.93 38.31 -24.28
CA PRO A 440 -11.34 37.89 -23.01
C PRO A 440 -12.12 38.38 -21.78
N GLN A 441 -12.58 39.63 -21.81
CA GLN A 441 -13.34 40.24 -20.71
C GLN A 441 -14.66 39.52 -20.44
N THR A 442 -15.36 39.05 -21.48
CA THR A 442 -16.59 38.25 -21.34
C THR A 442 -16.28 36.93 -20.64
N ILE A 443 -15.20 36.25 -21.03
CA ILE A 443 -14.81 34.98 -20.42
C ILE A 443 -14.47 35.18 -18.93
N ILE A 444 -13.75 36.26 -18.60
CA ILE A 444 -13.38 36.61 -17.23
C ILE A 444 -14.62 36.95 -16.40
N ALA A 445 -15.52 37.79 -16.90
CA ALA A 445 -16.74 38.18 -16.19
C ALA A 445 -17.63 36.96 -15.87
N ASP A 446 -17.79 36.06 -16.82
CA ASP A 446 -18.55 34.82 -16.63
C ASP A 446 -17.88 33.89 -15.60
N ASP A 447 -16.55 33.76 -15.61
CA ASP A 447 -15.82 32.94 -14.62
C ASP A 447 -15.88 33.54 -13.21
N LEU A 448 -15.83 34.88 -13.09
CA LEU A 448 -16.05 35.56 -11.81
C LEU A 448 -17.47 35.35 -11.28
N ALA A 449 -18.48 35.42 -12.15
CA ALA A 449 -19.86 35.13 -11.78
C ALA A 449 -20.06 33.67 -11.34
N ASP A 450 -19.41 32.72 -12.03
CA ASP A 450 -19.40 31.31 -11.62
C ASP A 450 -18.75 31.10 -10.27
N ILE A 451 -17.64 31.80 -9.98
CA ILE A 451 -16.95 31.74 -8.69
C ILE A 451 -17.83 32.27 -7.57
N GLU A 452 -18.47 33.43 -7.78
CA GLU A 452 -19.39 34.01 -6.79
C GLU A 452 -20.55 33.07 -6.49
N LEU A 453 -21.17 32.49 -7.53
CA LEU A 453 -22.23 31.49 -7.34
C LEU A 453 -21.69 30.26 -6.61
N HIS A 454 -20.51 29.76 -6.97
CA HIS A 454 -19.90 28.59 -6.34
C HIS A 454 -19.62 28.81 -4.85
N ASN A 455 -19.11 29.98 -4.48
CA ASN A 455 -18.82 30.36 -3.10
C ASN A 455 -20.08 30.45 -2.24
N ASN A 456 -21.21 30.83 -2.85
CA ASN A 456 -22.52 30.90 -2.18
C ASN A 456 -23.35 29.60 -2.30
N GLU A 457 -22.89 28.57 -3.01
CA GLU A 457 -23.50 27.24 -2.97
C GLU A 457 -23.20 26.53 -1.63
N LEU A 458 -24.13 25.66 -1.20
CA LEU A 458 -23.96 24.81 -0.03
C LEU A 458 -22.64 24.02 -0.07
N HIS A 459 -21.96 23.98 1.08
CA HIS A 459 -20.71 23.26 1.24
C HIS A 459 -20.91 21.75 1.05
N PRO A 460 -20.03 21.01 0.35
CA PRO A 460 -20.27 19.58 0.08
C PRO A 460 -20.32 18.70 1.34
N ARG A 461 -19.62 19.09 2.42
CA ARG A 461 -19.63 18.38 3.72
C ARG A 461 -20.77 18.84 4.64
N GLN A 462 -22.02 18.70 4.18
CA GLN A 462 -23.20 19.13 4.94
C GLN A 462 -23.38 18.41 6.28
N LYS A 463 -22.79 17.22 6.47
CA LYS A 463 -22.81 16.53 7.78
C LYS A 463 -22.04 17.27 8.86
N GLU A 464 -21.02 18.03 8.49
CA GLU A 464 -20.16 18.77 9.41
C GLU A 464 -20.49 20.26 9.42
N PHE A 465 -20.91 20.79 8.26
CA PHE A 465 -21.31 22.19 8.09
C PHE A 465 -22.78 22.25 7.59
N PRO A 466 -23.75 21.89 8.45
CA PRO A 466 -25.15 21.81 8.04
C PRO A 466 -25.71 23.19 7.70
N GLY A 467 -26.28 23.31 6.50
CA GLY A 467 -26.92 24.52 6.00
C GLY A 467 -25.98 25.65 5.59
N LEU A 468 -24.66 25.46 5.73
CA LEU A 468 -23.68 26.51 5.45
C LEU A 468 -23.18 26.46 3.99
N THR A 469 -23.01 27.64 3.40
CA THR A 469 -22.31 27.82 2.11
C THR A 469 -20.79 27.75 2.29
N ARG A 470 -20.02 27.65 1.20
CA ARG A 470 -18.54 27.70 1.28
C ARG A 470 -18.05 28.99 1.90
N ARG A 471 -18.64 30.13 1.50
CA ARG A 471 -18.37 31.46 2.07
C ARG A 471 -18.66 31.50 3.57
N GLU A 472 -19.79 30.96 4.01
CA GLU A 472 -20.10 30.91 5.43
C GLU A 472 -19.16 30.00 6.22
N VAL A 473 -18.73 28.87 5.65
CA VAL A 473 -17.71 28.02 6.28
C VAL A 473 -16.38 28.76 6.42
N LEU A 474 -15.95 29.51 5.40
CA LEU A 474 -14.75 30.35 5.49
C LEU A 474 -14.85 31.34 6.65
N LEU A 475 -15.95 32.08 6.72
CA LEU A 475 -16.14 33.16 7.71
C LEU A 475 -16.37 32.64 9.13
N LYS A 476 -17.24 31.62 9.30
CA LYS A 476 -17.66 31.13 10.63
C LYS A 476 -16.70 30.09 11.21
N HIS A 477 -15.90 29.43 10.37
CA HIS A 477 -14.97 28.36 10.78
C HIS A 477 -13.52 28.66 10.41
N ALA A 478 -13.15 29.93 10.26
CA ALA A 478 -11.76 30.36 10.22
C ALA A 478 -11.00 29.85 11.46
N ASN A 479 -9.75 29.41 11.26
CA ASN A 479 -8.96 28.87 12.36
C ASN A 479 -8.65 29.96 13.41
N PRO A 480 -9.11 29.80 14.67
CA PRO A 480 -9.00 30.84 15.68
C PRO A 480 -7.58 31.07 16.21
N THR A 481 -6.64 30.15 15.95
CA THR A 481 -5.26 30.26 16.43
C THR A 481 -4.31 30.91 15.43
N LEU A 482 -4.82 31.35 14.28
CA LEU A 482 -4.01 32.00 13.25
C LEU A 482 -3.61 33.41 13.65
N ARG A 483 -2.46 33.85 13.15
CA ARG A 483 -1.95 35.20 13.39
C ARG A 483 -2.74 36.21 12.53
N PRO A 484 -2.94 37.44 13.01
CA PRO A 484 -3.45 38.50 12.14
C PRO A 484 -2.50 38.73 10.97
N ILE A 485 -3.04 39.21 9.85
CA ILE A 485 -2.22 39.72 8.75
C ILE A 485 -1.44 40.93 9.28
N ALA A 486 -0.16 41.01 8.92
CA ALA A 486 0.74 42.13 9.25
C ALA A 486 1.04 42.91 7.96
N PRO A 487 0.19 43.87 7.56
CA PRO A 487 0.31 44.55 6.27
C PRO A 487 1.63 45.29 6.11
N GLU A 488 2.19 45.79 7.21
CA GLU A 488 3.47 46.48 7.21
C GLU A 488 4.59 45.60 6.65
N ARG A 489 4.63 44.30 7.00
CA ARG A 489 5.63 43.37 6.48
C ARG A 489 5.25 42.88 5.09
N LEU A 490 3.99 42.48 4.92
CA LEU A 490 3.51 41.84 3.71
C LEU A 490 3.57 42.77 2.49
N TYR A 491 3.19 44.04 2.65
CA TYR A 491 3.09 44.99 1.53
C TYR A 491 4.45 45.32 0.91
N LYS A 492 5.56 45.08 1.62
CA LYS A 492 6.91 45.18 1.01
C LYS A 492 7.10 44.22 -0.16
N HIS A 493 6.41 43.09 -0.12
CA HIS A 493 6.57 42.02 -1.09
C HIS A 493 5.53 42.06 -2.19
N ILE A 494 4.28 42.35 -1.84
CA ILE A 494 3.14 42.33 -2.78
C ILE A 494 2.57 43.71 -3.10
N GLY A 495 2.93 44.76 -2.34
CA GLY A 495 2.36 46.10 -2.49
C GLY A 495 2.81 46.83 -3.76
N ASN A 496 2.03 47.84 -4.14
CA ASN A 496 2.48 48.88 -5.04
C ASN A 496 3.53 49.73 -4.34
N VAL A 497 4.55 50.16 -5.09
CA VAL A 497 5.68 50.92 -4.58
C VAL A 497 5.61 52.36 -5.08
N THR A 498 5.89 53.33 -4.21
CA THR A 498 5.98 54.73 -4.59
C THR A 498 7.10 55.40 -3.83
N GLU A 499 8.12 55.87 -4.54
CA GLU A 499 9.16 56.73 -3.97
C GLU A 499 8.55 58.11 -3.68
N THR A 500 8.64 58.55 -2.43
CA THR A 500 8.04 59.81 -1.99
C THR A 500 8.90 60.48 -0.92
N THR A 501 8.45 61.60 -0.38
CA THR A 501 9.16 62.35 0.65
C THR A 501 8.16 62.88 1.64
N ILE A 502 8.49 62.80 2.93
CA ILE A 502 7.66 63.37 4.00
C ILE A 502 7.69 64.89 3.90
N ARG A 503 6.51 65.49 3.77
CA ARG A 503 6.29 66.94 3.62
C ARG A 503 5.80 67.52 4.93
N ASN A 504 6.30 68.71 5.25
CA ASN A 504 5.94 69.46 6.46
C ASN A 504 6.04 68.66 7.76
N ASN A 505 6.87 67.59 7.78
CA ASN A 505 6.96 66.64 8.89
C ASN A 505 5.61 66.01 9.29
N ASP A 506 4.67 65.89 8.35
CA ASP A 506 3.27 65.57 8.64
C ASP A 506 2.68 64.55 7.67
N TYR A 507 2.93 64.67 6.36
CA TYR A 507 2.22 63.83 5.38
C TYR A 507 3.08 63.43 4.18
N VAL A 508 2.60 62.43 3.43
CA VAL A 508 3.15 61.99 2.14
C VAL A 508 2.07 62.04 1.06
N ARG A 509 2.49 62.12 -0.20
CA ARG A 509 1.61 61.94 -1.37
C ARG A 509 1.88 60.58 -2.02
N VAL A 510 0.85 59.73 -2.05
CA VAL A 510 0.88 58.35 -2.56
C VAL A 510 -0.48 58.03 -3.17
N ALA A 511 -0.53 57.22 -4.24
CA ALA A 511 -1.79 56.81 -4.89
C ALA A 511 -2.74 57.99 -5.24
N SER A 512 -2.18 59.13 -5.66
CA SER A 512 -2.94 60.36 -5.95
C SER A 512 -3.71 60.95 -4.75
N ALA A 513 -3.38 60.55 -3.52
CA ALA A 513 -3.96 61.05 -2.28
C ALA A 513 -2.87 61.50 -1.28
N GLU A 514 -3.28 62.25 -0.26
CA GLU A 514 -2.43 62.65 0.86
C GLU A 514 -2.68 61.76 2.08
N PHE A 515 -1.61 61.25 2.68
CA PHE A 515 -1.65 60.41 3.87
C PHE A 515 -0.86 61.09 4.98
N ALA A 516 -1.54 61.41 6.08
CA ALA A 516 -0.90 61.92 7.29
C ALA A 516 -0.15 60.80 8.01
N LEU A 517 0.95 61.15 8.66
CA LEU A 517 1.66 60.29 9.59
C LEU A 517 0.76 59.99 10.79
N ALA A 518 0.80 58.74 11.27
CA ALA A 518 -0.02 58.36 12.41
C ALA A 518 0.45 59.03 13.71
N ASP A 519 1.74 59.37 13.81
CA ASP A 519 2.34 60.06 14.94
C ASP A 519 3.61 60.82 14.52
N PHE A 520 3.88 61.95 15.17
CA PHE A 520 5.07 62.77 14.98
C PHE A 520 6.35 62.03 15.39
N ASP A 521 6.28 61.17 16.41
CA ASP A 521 7.44 60.40 16.91
C ASP A 521 8.03 59.46 15.84
N MET A 522 7.27 59.11 14.79
CA MET A 522 7.76 58.29 13.68
C MET A 522 8.95 58.92 12.95
N LEU A 523 9.07 60.25 12.95
CA LEU A 523 10.18 60.97 12.32
C LEU A 523 11.53 60.66 12.96
N SER A 524 11.55 60.22 14.23
CA SER A 524 12.77 59.81 14.93
C SER A 524 13.45 58.59 14.31
N ARG A 525 12.72 57.83 13.48
CA ARG A 525 13.24 56.63 12.78
C ARG A 525 13.97 56.98 11.49
N LEU A 526 13.88 58.23 11.04
CA LEU A 526 14.52 58.66 9.80
C LEU A 526 16.02 58.84 9.98
N GLN A 527 16.79 58.57 8.93
CA GLN A 527 18.20 58.92 8.85
C GLN A 527 18.38 60.44 8.97
N PRO A 528 19.44 60.91 9.64
CA PRO A 528 19.72 62.34 9.78
C PRO A 528 19.75 63.04 8.42
N ASN A 529 18.97 64.12 8.28
CA ASN A 529 18.88 64.94 7.07
C ASN A 529 18.30 64.22 5.82
N ASP A 530 17.58 63.11 5.97
CA ASP A 530 16.90 62.46 4.85
C ASP A 530 15.42 62.18 5.15
N ARG A 531 14.55 62.75 4.32
CA ARG A 531 13.07 62.62 4.40
C ARG A 531 12.49 61.76 3.27
N ARG A 532 13.35 61.22 2.39
CA ARG A 532 12.92 60.34 1.32
C ARG A 532 12.54 59.01 1.93
N VAL A 533 11.42 58.48 1.49
CA VAL A 533 10.87 57.21 1.96
C VAL A 533 10.26 56.46 0.79
N THR A 534 10.37 55.14 0.83
CA THR A 534 9.65 54.25 -0.07
C THR A 534 8.33 53.87 0.59
N ALA A 535 7.22 54.20 -0.08
CA ALA A 535 5.87 53.88 0.35
C ALA A 535 5.37 52.59 -0.30
N TYR A 536 4.84 51.68 0.52
CA TYR A 536 4.19 50.45 0.08
C TYR A 536 2.71 50.46 0.47
N TRP A 537 1.86 50.09 -0.49
CA TRP A 537 0.41 50.18 -0.32
C TRP A 537 -0.31 49.19 -1.23
N LEU A 538 -1.54 48.80 -0.85
CA LEU A 538 -2.44 48.04 -1.69
C LEU A 538 -3.81 48.69 -1.70
N PRO A 539 -4.48 48.76 -2.88
CA PRO A 539 -5.87 49.18 -2.96
C PRO A 539 -6.82 48.08 -2.45
N LEU A 540 -7.96 48.50 -1.93
CA LEU A 540 -9.14 47.65 -1.68
C LEU A 540 -9.88 47.37 -2.99
N GLU A 541 -10.93 46.54 -2.96
CA GLU A 541 -11.68 46.16 -4.16
C GLU A 541 -12.31 47.37 -4.87
N ASP A 542 -12.71 48.40 -4.12
CA ASP A 542 -13.26 49.66 -4.65
C ASP A 542 -12.20 50.63 -5.19
N GLY A 543 -10.91 50.26 -5.12
CA GLY A 543 -9.78 51.09 -5.54
C GLY A 543 -9.29 52.09 -4.49
N SER A 544 -9.91 52.14 -3.31
CA SER A 544 -9.47 53.01 -2.21
C SER A 544 -8.20 52.46 -1.55
N VAL A 545 -7.38 53.36 -1.02
CA VAL A 545 -6.14 53.01 -0.31
C VAL A 545 -6.28 53.47 1.14
N PRO A 546 -6.56 52.55 2.09
CA PRO A 546 -6.90 52.94 3.46
C PRO A 546 -5.66 53.33 4.28
N CYS A 547 -4.50 52.76 3.96
CA CYS A 547 -3.25 53.01 4.67
C CYS A 547 -2.04 52.82 3.76
N VAL A 548 -0.92 53.43 4.16
CA VAL A 548 0.37 53.37 3.47
C VAL A 548 1.46 53.12 4.51
N TYR A 549 2.39 52.22 4.18
CA TYR A 549 3.53 51.90 5.04
C TYR A 549 4.81 52.48 4.46
N LEU A 550 5.55 53.22 5.27
CA LEU A 550 6.74 53.96 4.86
C LEU A 550 8.02 53.27 5.37
N TYR A 551 9.04 53.24 4.52
CA TYR A 551 10.36 52.67 4.82
C TYR A 551 11.48 53.59 4.34
N GLN A 552 12.60 53.55 5.07
CA GLN A 552 13.86 54.20 4.70
C GLN A 552 15.00 53.21 4.93
#